data_AF-A8Y5G7-F1
#
_entry.id   AF-A8Y5G7-F1
#
_cell.length_a   1.000
_cell.length_b   1.000
_cell.length_c   1.000
_cell.angle_alpha   90.00
_cell.angle_beta   90.00
_cell.angle_gamma   90.00
#
_symmetry.space_group_name_H-M   'P 1'
#
loop_
_entity.id
_entity.type
_entity.pdbx_description
1 polymer ?
#
loop_
_entity_poly.entity_id
_entity_poly.type
_entity_poly.pdbx_seq_one_letter_code
_entity_poly.pdbx_strand_id
1 'polypeptide(L)'
;MFSEQAAQRAHTLLAPPSASNATFARVPVATYTNSSQPFRLGERSFNRQYAHIYATRLIQMRPFLVSRAQQHWGSRVEVKKLCELQPGEQCCVVGTLFKAMSLQPSILREISEEHNLVPQPPRSKYIHPDDELVLEDELQRIKLKGTIDVSKLVTGTVLAVLGSAKDDGRFQVEDHCFADLAPQKPVPPLDTDRFVLLVSGLGLGGGGGESLLGTQLLVDVVTGQLGDEGEQCSAAHVSRV
;
A
#
# COMPACT_ATOMS: atom_id res chain seq x y z
N MET A 1 16.13 -3.25 -22.01
CA MET A 1 14.70 -3.54 -21.65
C MET A 1 14.22 -4.80 -22.38
N PHE A 2 13.08 -5.42 -21.99
CA PHE A 2 12.61 -6.69 -22.60
C PHE A 2 12.47 -6.62 -24.13
N SER A 3 11.79 -5.59 -24.65
CA SER A 3 11.59 -5.41 -26.10
C SER A 3 12.89 -5.14 -26.88
N GLU A 4 13.82 -4.45 -26.25
CA GLU A 4 15.14 -4.16 -26.83
C GLU A 4 15.97 -5.44 -26.96
N GLN A 5 15.95 -6.32 -25.96
CA GLN A 5 16.60 -7.64 -26.04
C GLN A 5 15.94 -8.53 -27.11
N ALA A 6 14.61 -8.48 -27.21
CA ALA A 6 13.90 -9.25 -28.23
C ALA A 6 14.29 -8.83 -29.65
N ALA A 7 14.49 -7.53 -29.90
CA ALA A 7 14.84 -7.00 -31.21
C ALA A 7 16.32 -7.21 -31.63
N GLN A 8 17.17 -7.79 -30.77
CA GLN A 8 18.60 -7.97 -31.07
C GLN A 8 18.88 -9.10 -32.08
N ARG A 9 17.90 -9.98 -32.33
CA ARG A 9 18.04 -11.14 -33.23
C ARG A 9 17.38 -10.87 -34.58
N ALA A 10 17.95 -11.49 -35.62
CA ALA A 10 17.35 -11.48 -36.95
C ALA A 10 16.05 -12.30 -36.98
N HIS A 11 15.10 -11.90 -37.83
CA HIS A 11 13.84 -12.62 -37.97
C HIS A 11 14.02 -13.86 -38.85
N THR A 12 13.36 -14.96 -38.49
CA THR A 12 13.49 -16.26 -39.15
C THR A 12 12.16 -16.80 -39.69
N LEU A 13 11.02 -16.33 -39.18
CA LEU A 13 9.72 -16.97 -39.42
C LEU A 13 9.07 -16.68 -40.79
N LEU A 14 9.49 -15.62 -41.51
CA LEU A 14 8.99 -15.32 -42.86
C LEU A 14 9.86 -15.99 -43.95
N ALA A 15 10.13 -17.28 -43.78
CA ALA A 15 10.94 -18.11 -44.69
C ALA A 15 10.37 -19.54 -44.81
N PRO A 16 10.77 -20.32 -45.84
CA PRO A 16 10.42 -21.75 -45.92
C PRO A 16 10.95 -22.54 -44.71
N PRO A 17 10.36 -23.70 -44.38
CA PRO A 17 10.80 -24.52 -43.24
C PRO A 17 12.29 -24.89 -43.31
N SER A 18 12.99 -24.75 -42.18
CA SER A 18 14.38 -25.16 -42.01
C SER A 18 14.48 -26.58 -41.42
N ALA A 19 15.65 -27.21 -41.56
CA ALA A 19 15.93 -28.51 -40.93
C ALA A 19 16.30 -28.39 -39.43
N SER A 20 16.59 -27.18 -38.94
CA SER A 20 17.03 -26.91 -37.58
C SER A 20 16.34 -25.66 -37.05
N ASN A 21 15.71 -25.77 -35.88
CA ASN A 21 15.03 -24.68 -35.19
C ASN A 21 15.72 -24.44 -33.84
N ALA A 22 15.87 -23.17 -33.45
CA ALA A 22 16.43 -22.83 -32.15
C ALA A 22 15.51 -23.30 -31.02
N THR A 23 16.12 -23.68 -29.89
CA THR A 23 15.43 -23.90 -28.63
C THR A 23 16.20 -23.18 -27.53
N PHE A 24 15.47 -22.61 -26.57
CA PHE A 24 16.06 -21.82 -25.49
C PHE A 24 15.77 -22.48 -24.15
N ALA A 25 16.82 -22.72 -23.37
CA ALA A 25 16.66 -23.17 -21.99
C ALA A 25 16.21 -21.98 -21.12
N ARG A 26 15.21 -22.22 -20.26
CA ARG A 26 14.80 -21.22 -19.28
C ARG A 26 15.95 -20.95 -18.31
N VAL A 27 16.12 -19.69 -17.95
CA VAL A 27 17.13 -19.28 -16.98
C VAL A 27 16.92 -19.96 -15.61
N PRO A 28 17.98 -20.43 -14.93
CA PRO A 28 17.83 -21.16 -13.67
C PRO A 28 17.39 -20.24 -12.53
N VAL A 29 16.49 -20.73 -11.69
CA VAL A 29 16.09 -20.09 -10.43
C VAL A 29 16.92 -20.71 -9.30
N ALA A 30 18.20 -20.34 -9.23
CA ALA A 30 19.15 -20.95 -8.29
C ALA A 30 18.95 -20.51 -6.83
N THR A 31 18.32 -19.37 -6.60
CA THR A 31 18.10 -18.85 -5.24
C THR A 31 16.71 -18.25 -5.14
N TYR A 32 15.94 -18.74 -4.16
CA TYR A 32 14.63 -18.23 -3.81
C TYR A 32 14.37 -18.47 -2.33
N THR A 33 13.92 -17.43 -1.62
CA THR A 33 13.55 -17.51 -0.21
C THR A 33 12.20 -16.86 -0.01
N ASN A 34 11.23 -17.62 0.50
CA ASN A 34 9.93 -17.07 0.87
C ASN A 34 9.97 -16.48 2.29
N SER A 35 9.94 -15.14 2.37
CA SER A 35 9.95 -14.39 3.63
C SER A 35 8.56 -13.96 4.13
N SER A 36 7.47 -14.56 3.64
CA SER A 36 6.09 -14.20 4.00
C SER A 36 5.60 -14.81 5.31
N GLN A 37 6.50 -15.32 6.16
CA GLN A 37 6.13 -16.00 7.42
C GLN A 37 5.28 -15.13 8.36
N PRO A 38 5.52 -13.81 8.51
CA PRO A 38 4.67 -12.94 9.35
C PRO A 38 3.20 -12.88 8.93
N PHE A 39 2.88 -13.29 7.69
CA PHE A 39 1.52 -13.34 7.15
C PHE A 39 0.89 -14.74 7.22
N ARG A 40 1.67 -15.77 7.60
CA ARG A 40 1.14 -17.13 7.80
C ARG A 40 0.57 -17.24 9.21
N LEU A 41 -0.75 -17.24 9.29
CA LEU A 41 -1.46 -17.45 10.54
C LEU A 41 -1.61 -18.95 10.80
N GLY A 42 -0.97 -19.46 11.85
CA GLY A 42 -1.14 -20.82 12.35
C GLY A 42 -2.47 -20.97 13.07
N GLU A 43 -2.44 -21.17 14.39
CA GLU A 43 -3.66 -21.18 15.20
C GLU A 43 -4.38 -19.83 15.16
N ARG A 44 -5.69 -19.86 14.93
CA ARG A 44 -6.53 -18.66 14.86
C ARG A 44 -7.41 -18.59 16.10
N SER A 45 -7.27 -17.50 16.85
CA SER A 45 -8.14 -17.17 17.97
C SER A 45 -8.87 -15.87 17.69
N PHE A 46 -10.19 -15.88 17.87
CA PHE A 46 -11.07 -14.73 17.61
C PHE A 46 -11.61 -14.09 18.89
N ASN A 47 -11.09 -14.49 20.06
CA ASN A 47 -11.56 -14.01 21.37
C ASN A 47 -10.95 -12.66 21.79
N ARG A 48 -10.11 -12.05 20.95
CA ARG A 48 -9.42 -10.78 21.24
C ARG A 48 -10.15 -9.60 20.61
N GLN A 49 -10.14 -8.47 21.29
CA GLN A 49 -10.67 -7.21 20.77
C GLN A 49 -9.64 -6.48 19.88
N TYR A 50 -10.13 -5.60 19.00
CA TYR A 50 -9.28 -4.88 18.04
C TYR A 50 -8.32 -3.84 18.66
N ALA A 51 -8.56 -3.40 19.89
CA ALA A 51 -7.78 -2.35 20.56
C ALA A 51 -6.27 -2.66 20.61
N HIS A 52 -5.90 -3.94 20.78
CA HIS A 52 -4.49 -4.36 20.83
C HIS A 52 -3.71 -4.00 19.56
N ILE A 53 -4.35 -4.03 18.39
CA ILE A 53 -3.69 -3.72 17.11
C ILE A 53 -3.25 -2.24 17.08
N TYR A 54 -4.13 -1.34 17.53
CA TYR A 54 -3.85 0.09 17.56
C TYR A 54 -2.81 0.46 18.62
N ALA A 55 -2.91 -0.12 19.81
CA ALA A 55 -1.92 0.08 20.87
C ALA A 55 -0.52 -0.35 20.43
N THR A 56 -0.37 -1.56 19.88
CA THR A 56 0.93 -2.05 19.38
C THR A 56 1.46 -1.19 18.23
N ARG A 57 0.59 -0.77 17.30
CA ARG A 57 0.98 0.09 16.17
C ARG A 57 1.54 1.42 16.66
N LEU A 58 0.85 2.10 17.57
CA LEU A 58 1.30 3.40 18.10
C LEU A 58 2.63 3.25 18.85
N ILE A 59 2.75 2.24 19.72
CA ILE A 59 3.99 1.97 20.48
C ILE A 59 5.18 1.71 19.54
N GLN A 60 5.00 0.89 18.49
CA GLN A 60 6.09 0.58 17.56
C GLN A 60 6.45 1.76 16.64
N MET A 61 5.48 2.57 16.25
CA MET A 61 5.70 3.69 15.32
C MET A 61 6.26 4.94 16.01
N ARG A 62 5.98 5.13 17.31
CA ARG A 62 6.36 6.34 18.06
C ARG A 62 7.86 6.67 17.98
N PRO A 63 8.81 5.73 18.18
CA PRO A 63 10.24 6.06 18.08
C PRO A 63 10.66 6.58 16.71
N PHE A 64 10.10 6.03 15.62
CA PHE A 64 10.40 6.48 14.26
C PHE A 64 9.87 7.90 14.02
N LEU A 65 8.63 8.16 14.45
CA LEU A 65 8.00 9.47 14.27
C LEU A 65 8.66 10.56 15.13
N VAL A 66 9.07 10.25 16.36
CA VAL A 66 9.83 11.18 17.21
C VAL A 66 11.17 11.53 16.55
N SER A 67 11.91 10.52 16.07
CA SER A 67 13.18 10.74 15.37
C SER A 67 13.00 11.60 14.11
N ARG A 68 11.94 11.32 13.32
CA ARG A 68 11.61 12.12 12.13
C ARG A 68 11.19 13.55 12.46
N ALA A 69 10.37 13.75 13.48
CA ALA A 69 9.98 15.08 13.94
C ALA A 69 11.20 15.92 14.36
N GLN A 70 12.15 15.32 15.09
CA GLN A 70 13.39 15.99 15.49
C GLN A 70 14.30 16.33 14.30
N GLN A 71 14.35 15.48 13.27
CA GLN A 71 15.08 15.76 12.04
C GLN A 71 14.42 16.87 11.21
N HIS A 72 13.09 16.85 11.13
CA HIS A 72 12.30 17.74 10.26
C HIS A 72 12.13 19.14 10.84
N TRP A 73 11.85 19.24 12.15
CA TRP A 73 11.56 20.50 12.84
C TRP A 73 12.67 20.93 13.82
N GLY A 74 13.71 20.12 13.98
CA GLY A 74 14.86 20.40 14.85
C GLY A 74 14.76 19.74 16.23
N SER A 75 15.91 19.59 16.87
CA SER A 75 16.06 18.87 18.15
C SER A 75 15.39 19.53 19.35
N ARG A 76 14.95 20.79 19.21
CA ARG A 76 14.26 21.55 20.26
C ARG A 76 12.75 21.32 20.30
N VAL A 77 12.19 20.61 19.31
CA VAL A 77 10.77 20.31 19.32
C VAL A 77 10.44 19.37 20.47
N GLU A 78 9.59 19.84 21.37
CA GLU A 78 9.11 19.06 22.51
C GLU A 78 7.97 18.14 22.06
N VAL A 79 8.18 16.83 22.24
CA VAL A 79 7.15 15.83 21.96
C VAL A 79 6.35 15.60 23.24
N LYS A 80 5.05 15.92 23.20
CA LYS A 80 4.13 15.77 24.33
C LYS A 80 3.05 14.74 24.06
N LYS A 81 2.52 14.16 25.13
CA LYS A 81 1.25 13.42 25.07
C LYS A 81 0.07 14.38 25.03
N LEU A 82 -1.10 13.91 24.60
CA LEU A 82 -2.29 14.77 24.54
C LEU A 82 -2.69 15.32 25.91
N CYS A 83 -2.48 14.54 26.97
CA CYS A 83 -2.81 14.96 28.34
C CYS A 83 -1.86 16.02 28.92
N GLU A 84 -0.75 16.33 28.25
CA GLU A 84 0.28 17.28 28.70
C GLU A 84 0.20 18.63 27.97
N LEU A 85 -0.77 18.77 27.05
CA LEU A 85 -0.93 19.97 26.24
C LEU A 85 -1.36 21.18 27.06
N GLN A 86 -0.69 22.31 26.84
CA GLN A 86 -1.08 23.61 27.39
C GLN A 86 -1.61 24.51 26.26
N PRO A 87 -2.69 25.28 26.49
CA PRO A 87 -3.21 26.20 25.47
C PRO A 87 -2.15 27.20 25.00
N GLY A 88 -2.03 27.35 23.68
CA GLY A 88 -1.06 28.26 23.04
C GLY A 88 0.38 27.77 22.99
N GLU A 89 0.72 26.67 23.67
CA GLU A 89 2.07 26.10 23.63
C GLU A 89 2.31 25.32 22.33
N GLN A 90 3.41 25.63 21.65
CA GLN A 90 3.80 24.92 20.44
C GLN A 90 4.54 23.62 20.80
N CYS A 91 4.03 22.50 20.32
CA CYS A 91 4.58 21.18 20.59
C CYS A 91 4.30 20.20 19.44
N CYS A 92 5.01 19.07 19.48
CA CYS A 92 4.75 17.93 18.60
C CYS A 92 3.95 16.87 19.34
N VAL A 93 2.94 16.31 18.69
CA VAL A 93 2.18 15.17 19.19
C VAL A 93 2.27 14.01 18.20
N VAL A 94 2.55 12.81 18.70
CA VAL A 94 2.47 11.57 17.92
C VAL A 94 1.21 10.83 18.30
N GLY A 95 0.37 10.52 17.31
CA GLY A 95 -0.89 9.83 17.54
C GLY A 95 -1.40 9.11 16.30
N THR A 96 -2.55 8.46 16.45
CA THR A 96 -3.26 7.75 15.39
C THR A 96 -4.45 8.60 14.94
N LEU A 97 -4.62 8.76 13.62
CA LEU A 97 -5.79 9.45 13.09
C LEU A 97 -7.04 8.58 13.16
N PHE A 98 -8.13 9.19 13.58
CA PHE A 98 -9.48 8.76 13.34
C PHE A 98 -10.19 9.79 12.44
N LYS A 99 -10.72 9.34 11.31
CA LYS A 99 -11.52 10.17 10.40
C LYS A 99 -12.99 9.92 10.66
N ALA A 100 -13.67 10.91 11.24
CA ALA A 100 -15.11 10.91 11.40
C ALA A 100 -15.76 11.24 10.05
N MET A 101 -16.49 10.28 9.48
CA MET A 101 -17.08 10.40 8.15
C MET A 101 -18.60 10.24 8.21
N SER A 102 -19.34 11.24 7.73
CA SER A 102 -20.81 11.27 7.80
C SER A 102 -21.48 10.21 6.93
N LEU A 103 -20.82 9.82 5.83
CA LEU A 103 -21.32 8.86 4.86
C LEU A 103 -20.89 7.43 5.16
N GLN A 104 -20.07 7.21 6.19
CA GLN A 104 -19.63 5.86 6.56
C GLN A 104 -20.83 5.01 7.01
N PRO A 105 -21.00 3.79 6.46
CA PRO A 105 -22.08 2.90 6.89
C PRO A 105 -21.89 2.50 8.36
N SER A 106 -23.00 2.43 9.09
CA SER A 106 -23.03 2.09 10.52
C SER A 106 -24.06 1.01 10.77
N ILE A 107 -23.60 -0.14 11.26
CA ILE A 107 -24.45 -1.28 11.63
C ILE A 107 -25.48 -0.86 12.69
N LEU A 108 -25.07 -0.04 13.67
CA LEU A 108 -25.98 0.43 14.72
C LEU A 108 -27.09 1.33 14.16
N ARG A 109 -26.76 2.16 13.17
CA ARG A 109 -27.76 3.01 12.51
C ARG A 109 -28.75 2.17 11.71
N GLU A 110 -28.24 1.20 10.97
CA GLU A 110 -29.05 0.23 10.21
C GLU A 110 -30.03 -0.53 11.11
N ILE A 111 -29.58 -1.03 12.25
CA ILE A 111 -30.43 -1.71 13.23
C ILE A 111 -31.43 -0.73 13.87
N SER A 112 -31.02 0.49 14.21
CA SER A 112 -31.93 1.46 14.86
C SER A 112 -33.07 1.94 13.95
N GLU A 113 -32.85 1.95 12.64
CA GLU A 113 -33.81 2.42 11.62
C GLU A 113 -34.68 1.25 11.08
N GLU A 114 -34.81 0.16 11.85
CA GLU A 114 -35.23 -1.24 11.57
C GLU A 114 -36.46 -1.50 10.68
N HIS A 115 -37.16 -0.48 10.15
CA HIS A 115 -38.37 -0.65 9.35
C HIS A 115 -38.52 0.31 8.15
N ASN A 116 -37.56 1.20 7.84
CA ASN A 116 -37.74 2.22 6.78
C ASN A 116 -36.49 2.55 5.93
N LEU A 117 -35.47 1.69 5.90
CA LEU A 117 -34.30 1.95 5.05
C LEU A 117 -34.46 1.33 3.67
N VAL A 118 -34.75 2.20 2.68
CA VAL A 118 -34.39 1.93 1.29
C VAL A 118 -32.88 1.64 1.27
N PRO A 119 -32.42 0.56 0.61
CA PRO A 119 -31.00 0.29 0.45
C PRO A 119 -30.29 1.55 -0.04
N GLN A 120 -29.33 2.06 0.75
CA GLN A 120 -28.55 3.21 0.32
C GLN A 120 -27.85 2.84 -0.99
N PRO A 121 -27.94 3.69 -2.03
CA PRO A 121 -27.34 3.37 -3.31
C PRO A 121 -25.83 3.12 -3.11
N PRO A 122 -25.27 2.09 -3.75
CA PRO A 122 -23.85 1.77 -3.63
C PRO A 122 -23.04 3.00 -4.05
N ARG A 123 -22.21 3.48 -3.12
CA ARG A 123 -21.34 4.64 -3.35
C ARG A 123 -19.97 4.17 -3.78
N SER A 124 -19.38 4.85 -4.76
CA SER A 124 -17.99 4.62 -5.15
C SER A 124 -16.99 5.17 -4.13
N LYS A 125 -17.39 6.20 -3.37
CA LYS A 125 -16.61 6.83 -2.30
C LYS A 125 -17.51 7.25 -1.14
N TYR A 126 -16.95 7.22 0.07
CA TYR A 126 -17.63 7.63 1.31
C TYR A 126 -17.08 8.94 1.90
N ILE A 127 -16.28 9.69 1.15
CA ILE A 127 -15.72 10.98 1.58
C ILE A 127 -16.80 12.07 1.52
N HIS A 128 -16.75 13.00 2.47
CA HIS A 128 -17.60 14.18 2.50
C HIS A 128 -16.79 15.44 2.84
N PRO A 129 -17.16 16.64 2.34
CA PRO A 129 -16.51 17.89 2.71
C PRO A 129 -16.52 18.19 4.23
N ASP A 130 -17.49 17.63 4.95
CA ASP A 130 -17.65 17.82 6.40
C ASP A 130 -16.91 16.78 7.25
N ASP A 131 -16.13 15.87 6.63
CA ASP A 131 -15.34 14.90 7.37
C ASP A 131 -14.38 15.62 8.34
N GLU A 132 -14.11 15.02 9.49
CA GLU A 132 -13.19 15.59 10.49
C GLU A 132 -12.08 14.61 10.84
N LEU A 133 -10.88 15.14 11.08
CA LEU A 133 -9.76 14.38 11.62
C LEU A 133 -9.66 14.59 13.13
N VAL A 134 -9.50 13.48 13.84
CA VAL A 134 -9.26 13.41 15.28
C VAL A 134 -7.94 12.68 15.47
N LEU A 135 -7.05 13.23 16.29
CA LEU A 135 -5.83 12.57 16.71
C LEU A 135 -6.07 11.88 18.04
N GLU A 136 -5.76 10.59 18.11
CA GLU A 136 -5.89 9.77 19.31
C GLU A 136 -4.49 9.33 19.80
N ASP A 137 -4.26 9.44 21.11
CA ASP A 137 -3.15 8.78 21.80
C ASP A 137 -3.68 7.62 22.65
N GLU A 138 -2.90 7.13 23.63
CA GLU A 138 -3.33 6.01 24.48
C GLU A 138 -4.48 6.36 25.43
N LEU A 139 -4.69 7.65 25.75
CA LEU A 139 -5.57 8.09 26.84
C LEU A 139 -6.67 9.05 26.37
N GLN A 140 -6.41 9.85 25.34
CA GLN A 140 -7.25 10.97 24.95
C GLN A 140 -7.31 11.13 23.43
N ARG A 141 -8.19 12.04 23.00
CA ARG A 141 -8.37 12.41 21.61
C ARG A 141 -8.61 13.89 21.46
N ILE A 142 -8.11 14.48 20.39
CA ILE A 142 -8.27 15.91 20.09
C ILE A 142 -8.61 16.11 18.61
N LYS A 143 -9.55 17.01 18.31
CA LYS A 143 -9.88 17.36 16.91
C LYS A 143 -8.75 18.17 16.30
N LEU A 144 -8.44 17.89 15.04
CA LEU A 144 -7.44 18.63 14.26
C LEU A 144 -8.10 19.68 13.37
N LYS A 145 -7.48 20.86 13.27
CA LYS A 145 -7.78 21.91 12.29
C LYS A 145 -6.47 22.51 11.78
N GLY A 146 -6.52 23.33 10.73
CA GLY A 146 -5.33 23.98 10.16
C GLY A 146 -4.79 23.27 8.92
N THR A 147 -3.47 23.25 8.78
CA THR A 147 -2.76 22.82 7.55
C THR A 147 -2.68 21.30 7.47
N ILE A 148 -3.83 20.63 7.35
CA ILE A 148 -3.94 19.17 7.26
C ILE A 148 -5.06 18.76 6.29
N ASP A 149 -4.72 17.95 5.27
CA ASP A 149 -5.64 17.59 4.20
C ASP A 149 -6.53 16.39 4.59
N VAL A 150 -7.75 16.70 5.03
CA VAL A 150 -8.75 15.70 5.43
C VAL A 150 -9.12 14.73 4.31
N SER A 151 -9.06 15.17 3.04
CA SER A 151 -9.48 14.35 1.91
C SER A 151 -8.48 13.23 1.58
N LYS A 152 -7.19 13.45 1.88
CA LYS A 152 -6.10 12.51 1.58
C LYS A 152 -5.75 11.58 2.75
N LEU A 153 -6.05 11.97 3.97
CA LEU A 153 -5.75 11.19 5.17
C LEU A 153 -6.90 10.23 5.51
N VAL A 154 -6.54 9.10 6.11
CA VAL A 154 -7.46 8.01 6.44
C VAL A 154 -7.28 7.57 7.90
N THR A 155 -8.33 6.97 8.45
CA THR A 155 -8.29 6.36 9.80
C THR A 155 -7.18 5.31 9.89
N GLY A 156 -6.44 5.33 11.01
CA GLY A 156 -5.38 4.38 11.32
C GLY A 156 -3.98 4.80 10.91
N THR A 157 -3.83 5.93 10.21
CA THR A 157 -2.52 6.53 9.92
C THR A 157 -1.90 7.05 11.21
N VAL A 158 -0.66 6.65 11.50
CA VAL A 158 0.12 7.17 12.63
C VAL A 158 1.10 8.22 12.11
N LEU A 159 1.09 9.40 12.71
CA LEU A 159 1.89 10.54 12.26
C LEU A 159 2.29 11.42 13.45
N ALA A 160 3.24 12.31 13.19
CA ALA A 160 3.56 13.42 14.09
C ALA A 160 2.92 14.70 13.56
N VAL A 161 2.29 15.47 14.43
CA VAL A 161 1.74 16.80 14.11
C VAL A 161 2.43 17.86 14.95
N LEU A 162 2.79 18.98 14.34
CA LEU A 162 3.33 20.17 14.98
C LEU A 162 2.24 21.24 15.04
N GLY A 163 2.07 21.86 16.21
CA GLY A 163 1.09 22.91 16.38
C GLY A 163 0.85 23.24 17.85
N SER A 164 -0.33 23.80 18.14
CA SER A 164 -0.73 24.18 19.50
C SER A 164 -2.19 23.89 19.78
N ALA A 165 -2.50 23.53 21.02
CA ALA A 165 -3.88 23.45 21.50
C ALA A 165 -4.48 24.86 21.57
N LYS A 166 -5.74 25.01 21.16
CA LYS A 166 -6.49 26.26 21.21
C LYS A 166 -7.57 26.21 22.29
N ASP A 167 -8.06 27.38 22.69
CA ASP A 167 -9.08 27.52 23.75
C ASP A 167 -10.42 26.85 23.42
N ASP A 168 -10.66 26.55 22.14
CA ASP A 168 -11.85 25.84 21.65
C ASP A 168 -11.74 24.30 21.75
N GLY A 169 -10.66 23.79 22.36
CA GLY A 169 -10.42 22.36 22.53
C GLY A 169 -9.93 21.63 21.28
N ARG A 170 -9.50 22.36 20.25
CA ARG A 170 -8.93 21.80 19.00
C ARG A 170 -7.42 22.00 18.95
N PHE A 171 -6.74 21.11 18.24
CA PHE A 171 -5.32 21.25 17.94
C PHE A 171 -5.16 21.93 16.58
N GLN A 172 -4.54 23.11 16.56
CA GLN A 172 -4.22 23.84 15.35
C GLN A 172 -2.91 23.29 14.78
N VAL A 173 -3.01 22.51 13.72
CA VAL A 173 -1.88 21.94 12.98
C VAL A 173 -1.25 23.02 12.10
N GLU A 174 0.05 23.22 12.28
CA GLU A 174 0.88 24.06 11.42
C GLU A 174 1.57 23.20 10.35
N ASP A 175 2.05 22.02 10.76
CA ASP A 175 2.74 21.05 9.90
C ASP A 175 2.59 19.61 10.43
N HIS A 176 2.88 18.61 9.61
CA HIS A 176 2.88 17.19 10.00
C HIS A 176 3.90 16.36 9.21
N CYS A 177 4.41 15.29 9.80
CA CYS A 177 5.32 14.36 9.12
C CYS A 177 4.98 12.90 9.39
N PHE A 178 5.38 12.02 8.46
CA PHE A 178 5.23 10.56 8.55
C PHE A 178 6.57 9.89 8.88
N ALA A 179 6.54 8.57 9.13
CA ALA A 179 7.75 7.80 9.46
C ALA A 179 8.75 7.67 8.30
N ASP A 180 8.29 7.89 7.06
CA ASP A 180 9.04 7.75 5.82
C ASP A 180 9.51 6.29 5.58
N LEU A 181 10.34 6.08 4.55
CA LEU A 181 10.87 4.77 4.17
C LEU A 181 11.82 4.22 5.24
N ALA A 182 11.71 2.91 5.49
CA ALA A 182 12.63 2.18 6.34
C ALA A 182 14.01 2.01 5.65
N PRO A 183 15.09 1.76 6.41
CA PRO A 183 16.40 1.50 5.84
C PRO A 183 16.39 0.32 4.85
N GLN A 184 16.94 0.52 3.66
CA GLN A 184 17.03 -0.49 2.61
C GLN A 184 18.50 -0.83 2.33
N LYS A 185 18.84 -2.12 2.39
CA LYS A 185 20.16 -2.61 1.99
C LYS A 185 20.27 -2.61 0.46
N PRO A 186 21.41 -2.19 -0.12
CA PRO A 186 21.64 -2.31 -1.56
C PRO A 186 21.53 -3.76 -2.04
N VAL A 187 21.00 -3.94 -3.26
CA VAL A 187 20.89 -5.25 -3.91
C VAL A 187 22.20 -5.54 -4.64
N PRO A 188 22.76 -6.77 -4.57
CA PRO A 188 23.94 -7.13 -5.33
C PRO A 188 23.66 -7.05 -6.84
N PRO A 189 24.63 -6.61 -7.66
CA PRO A 189 24.46 -6.57 -9.11
C PRO A 189 24.30 -7.99 -9.68
N LEU A 190 23.62 -8.08 -10.81
CA LEU A 190 23.46 -9.31 -11.59
C LEU A 190 24.27 -9.18 -12.88
N ASP A 191 24.91 -10.27 -13.30
CA ASP A 191 25.71 -10.29 -14.53
C ASP A 191 24.84 -10.37 -15.80
N THR A 192 23.64 -10.94 -15.67
CA THR A 192 22.67 -11.11 -16.76
C THR A 192 21.31 -10.64 -16.29
N ASP A 193 20.60 -9.91 -17.15
CA ASP A 193 19.24 -9.46 -16.88
C ASP A 193 18.31 -10.65 -16.61
N ARG A 194 17.42 -10.46 -15.62
CA ARG A 194 16.39 -11.43 -15.24
C ARG A 194 15.08 -10.68 -15.09
N PHE A 195 14.02 -11.26 -15.64
CA PHE A 195 12.69 -10.64 -15.59
C PHE A 195 11.78 -11.36 -14.61
N VAL A 196 10.89 -10.61 -13.98
CA VAL A 196 9.76 -11.12 -13.21
C VAL A 196 8.49 -10.54 -13.82
N LEU A 197 7.58 -11.40 -14.25
CA LEU A 197 6.29 -10.99 -14.77
C LEU A 197 5.29 -10.88 -13.61
N LEU A 198 4.58 -9.76 -13.51
CA LEU A 198 3.53 -9.56 -12.50
C LEU A 198 2.17 -9.45 -13.20
N VAL A 199 1.24 -10.35 -12.85
CA VAL A 199 -0.10 -10.40 -13.43
C VAL A 199 -1.12 -10.47 -12.29
N SER A 200 -2.22 -9.72 -12.42
CA SER A 200 -3.32 -9.73 -11.45
C SER A 200 -4.65 -9.49 -12.15
N GLY A 201 -5.76 -9.92 -11.53
CA GLY A 201 -7.10 -9.61 -12.02
C GLY A 201 -7.54 -10.35 -13.29
N LEU A 202 -7.11 -11.60 -13.50
CA LEU A 202 -7.48 -12.40 -14.69
C LEU A 202 -9.01 -12.56 -14.91
N GLY A 203 -9.83 -12.42 -13.86
CA GLY A 203 -11.28 -12.29 -14.00
C GLY A 203 -12.00 -13.50 -14.61
N LEU A 204 -11.42 -14.71 -14.49
CA LEU A 204 -12.00 -15.94 -15.06
C LEU A 204 -13.43 -16.15 -14.53
N GLY A 205 -14.39 -16.32 -15.44
CA GLY A 205 -15.82 -16.49 -15.10
C GLY A 205 -16.72 -15.29 -15.43
N GLY A 206 -16.16 -14.15 -15.87
CA GLY A 206 -16.90 -12.99 -16.39
C GLY A 206 -16.05 -12.16 -17.36
N GLY A 207 -16.64 -11.17 -18.06
CA GLY A 207 -15.88 -10.20 -18.87
C GLY A 207 -15.76 -10.45 -20.38
N GLY A 208 -16.49 -11.42 -20.94
CA GLY A 208 -16.56 -11.64 -22.39
C GLY A 208 -15.33 -12.34 -22.99
N GLY A 209 -15.44 -12.77 -24.26
CA GLY A 209 -14.45 -13.63 -24.92
C GLY A 209 -13.10 -12.98 -25.25
N GLU A 210 -13.04 -11.64 -25.39
CA GLU A 210 -11.78 -10.96 -25.72
C GLU A 210 -10.72 -11.06 -24.61
N SER A 211 -11.15 -11.09 -23.34
CA SER A 211 -10.27 -11.31 -22.19
C SER A 211 -9.56 -12.68 -22.25
N LEU A 212 -10.21 -13.68 -22.85
CA LEU A 212 -9.67 -15.04 -22.98
C LEU A 212 -8.54 -15.09 -24.00
N LEU A 213 -8.67 -14.41 -25.14
CA LEU A 213 -7.61 -14.33 -26.13
C LEU A 213 -6.38 -13.60 -25.57
N GLY A 214 -6.57 -12.47 -24.89
CA GLY A 214 -5.45 -11.78 -24.24
C GLY A 214 -4.73 -12.65 -23.21
N THR A 215 -5.48 -13.42 -22.43
CA THR A 215 -4.91 -14.38 -21.46
C THR A 215 -4.16 -15.51 -22.17
N GLN A 216 -4.70 -16.04 -23.26
CA GLN A 216 -4.03 -17.07 -24.07
C GLN A 216 -2.71 -16.55 -24.63
N LEU A 217 -2.72 -15.36 -25.26
CA LEU A 217 -1.51 -14.75 -25.82
C LEU A 217 -0.44 -14.48 -24.74
N LEU A 218 -0.85 -14.04 -23.54
CA LEU A 218 0.07 -13.88 -22.41
C LEU A 218 0.76 -15.21 -22.05
N VAL A 219 -0.01 -16.30 -21.93
CA VAL A 219 0.52 -17.63 -21.63
C VAL A 219 1.44 -18.09 -22.75
N ASP A 220 1.03 -17.93 -24.01
CA ASP A 220 1.79 -18.36 -25.19
C ASP A 220 3.13 -17.62 -25.31
N VAL A 221 3.19 -16.32 -25.02
CA VAL A 221 4.45 -15.57 -24.99
C VAL A 221 5.39 -16.11 -23.90
N VAL A 222 4.90 -16.28 -22.67
CA VAL A 222 5.74 -16.66 -21.52
C VAL A 222 6.19 -18.13 -21.58
N THR A 223 5.40 -18.97 -22.25
CA THR A 223 5.74 -20.38 -22.51
C THR A 223 6.56 -20.56 -23.79
N GLY A 224 6.81 -19.49 -24.54
CA GLY A 224 7.64 -19.50 -25.76
C GLY A 224 6.96 -20.10 -26.98
N GLN A 225 5.62 -20.15 -27.02
CA GLN A 225 4.82 -20.64 -28.14
C GLN A 225 4.54 -19.55 -29.20
N LEU A 226 4.77 -18.29 -28.87
CA LEU A 226 4.52 -17.13 -29.74
C LEU A 226 5.76 -16.25 -29.87
N GLY A 227 5.95 -15.66 -31.05
CA GLY A 227 7.08 -14.78 -31.37
C GLY A 227 8.22 -15.52 -32.08
N ASP A 228 9.18 -14.75 -32.61
CA ASP A 228 10.39 -15.27 -33.26
C ASP A 228 11.46 -15.59 -32.19
N GLU A 229 12.66 -15.99 -32.62
CA GLU A 229 13.76 -16.34 -31.72
C GLU A 229 14.12 -15.22 -30.73
N GLY A 230 13.94 -13.96 -31.13
CA GLY A 230 14.15 -12.79 -30.28
C GLY A 230 13.25 -12.78 -29.04
N GLU A 231 11.94 -12.88 -29.25
CA GLU A 231 10.95 -12.92 -28.19
C GLU A 231 11.09 -14.18 -27.34
N GLN A 232 11.28 -15.34 -27.97
CA GLN A 232 11.43 -16.62 -27.26
C GLN A 232 12.68 -16.64 -26.38
N CYS A 233 13.81 -16.12 -26.87
CA CYS A 233 15.03 -15.99 -26.09
C CYS A 233 14.85 -15.04 -24.90
N SER A 234 14.16 -13.92 -25.10
CA SER A 234 13.86 -12.96 -24.03
C SER A 234 12.88 -13.53 -23.00
N ALA A 235 11.82 -14.22 -23.45
CA ALA A 235 10.87 -14.92 -22.59
C ALA A 235 11.54 -16.03 -21.75
N ALA A 236 12.56 -16.70 -22.30
CA ALA A 236 13.35 -17.66 -21.55
C ALA A 236 14.15 -17.02 -20.38
N HIS A 237 14.35 -15.70 -20.38
CA HIS A 237 14.96 -14.94 -19.29
C HIS A 237 13.95 -14.46 -18.22
N VAL A 238 12.66 -14.76 -18.38
CA VAL A 238 11.67 -14.61 -17.32
C VAL A 238 11.92 -15.70 -16.27
N SER A 239 12.41 -15.28 -15.11
CA SER A 239 12.80 -16.17 -14.01
C SER A 239 11.57 -16.64 -13.23
N ARG A 240 10.61 -15.73 -12.99
CA ARG A 240 9.37 -16.02 -12.24
C ARG A 240 8.18 -15.23 -12.81
N VAL A 241 7.00 -15.79 -12.57
CA VAL A 241 5.68 -15.18 -12.75
C VAL A 241 4.98 -15.17 -11.40
#